data_AF-A0A165KV83-F1
#
_entry.id   AF-A0A165KV83-F1
#
_cell.length_a   1.000
_cell.length_b   1.000
_cell.length_c   1.000
_cell.angle_alpha   90.00
_cell.angle_beta   90.00
_cell.angle_gamma   90.00
#
_symmetry.space_group_name_H-M   'P 1'
#
loop_
_entity.id
_entity.type
_entity.pdbx_description
1 polymer ?
#
loop_
_entity_poly.entity_id
_entity_poly.type
_entity_poly.pdbx_seq_one_letter_code
_entity_poly.pdbx_strand_id
1 'polypeptide(L)'
;MSLQRRSALAAVALGLVSAQAWAGAYEDFFVAILRDDGDAITALLRRGFDPNTRDPKGQVGLTIALQNGANKAFAALLASRTVNVDARNAQDESPLMIAAIKGNVDAVKALIAREADVNKTGWAPLHYAASAGSPQHAVIISLLLENHAYIDATSPNGTTPLMMAAHYGSIEAVQLLLDEGADPTLKNQLGLTAADFALRVSRTESAEKIAAAIRRRQPNRGKW
;
A
#
# COMPACT_ATOMS: atom_id res chain seq x y z
N MET A 1 52.68 -35.52 15.74
CA MET A 1 51.99 -34.22 15.91
C MET A 1 51.73 -33.62 14.53
N SER A 2 50.56 -32.98 14.35
CA SER A 2 50.08 -32.21 13.17
C SER A 2 49.31 -32.94 12.05
N LEU A 3 48.00 -33.12 12.27
CA LEU A 3 46.99 -33.31 11.20
C LEU A 3 45.79 -32.36 11.31
N GLN A 4 45.87 -31.30 12.13
CA GLN A 4 44.73 -30.41 12.41
C GLN A 4 44.74 -29.04 11.71
N ARG A 5 45.67 -28.76 10.79
CA ARG A 5 45.77 -27.41 10.16
C ARG A 5 45.18 -27.25 8.76
N ARG A 6 44.66 -28.31 8.12
CA ARG A 6 44.14 -28.23 6.74
C ARG A 6 42.63 -28.00 6.62
N SER A 7 41.86 -28.24 7.67
CA SER A 7 40.39 -28.13 7.66
C SER A 7 39.86 -26.70 7.87
N ALA A 8 40.64 -25.81 8.49
CA ALA A 8 40.20 -24.43 8.75
C ALA A 8 40.20 -23.52 7.51
N LEU A 9 41.14 -23.72 6.57
CA LEU A 9 41.26 -22.88 5.37
C LEU A 9 40.14 -23.13 4.35
N ALA A 10 39.66 -24.36 4.22
CA ALA A 10 38.56 -24.69 3.30
C ALA A 10 37.22 -24.10 3.76
N ALA A 11 36.93 -24.12 5.07
CA ALA A 11 35.71 -23.54 5.62
C ALA A 11 35.69 -22.00 5.51
N VAL A 12 36.84 -21.34 5.72
CA VAL A 12 36.98 -19.88 5.55
C VAL A 12 36.86 -19.47 4.09
N ALA A 13 37.45 -20.22 3.15
CA ALA A 13 37.34 -19.96 1.72
C ALA A 13 35.91 -20.16 1.20
N LEU A 14 35.22 -21.22 1.62
CA LEU A 14 33.80 -21.45 1.29
C LEU A 14 32.89 -20.36 1.87
N GLY A 15 33.15 -19.91 3.11
CA GLY A 15 32.41 -18.82 3.74
C GLY A 15 32.56 -17.47 3.01
N LEU A 16 33.78 -17.13 2.58
CA LEU A 16 34.06 -15.92 1.82
C LEU A 16 33.41 -15.94 0.42
N VAL A 17 33.45 -17.08 -0.27
CA VAL A 17 32.78 -17.24 -1.58
C VAL A 17 31.26 -17.14 -1.44
N SER A 18 30.67 -17.74 -0.40
CA SER A 18 29.23 -17.62 -0.15
C SER A 18 28.79 -16.19 0.19
N ALA A 19 29.60 -15.45 0.96
CA ALA A 19 29.29 -14.06 1.31
C ALA A 19 29.39 -13.12 0.11
N GLN A 20 30.40 -13.31 -0.75
CA GLN A 20 30.57 -12.54 -1.97
C GLN A 20 29.45 -12.82 -2.98
N ALA A 21 29.07 -14.08 -3.16
CA ALA A 21 27.97 -14.48 -4.05
C ALA A 21 26.62 -13.94 -3.56
N TRP A 22 26.40 -13.92 -2.24
CA TRP A 22 25.22 -13.34 -1.63
C TRP A 22 25.17 -11.81 -1.81
N ALA A 23 26.30 -11.12 -1.60
CA ALA A 23 26.40 -9.68 -1.85
C ALA A 23 26.15 -9.31 -3.33
N GLY A 24 26.64 -10.13 -4.27
CA GLY A 24 26.33 -9.95 -5.70
C GLY A 24 24.84 -10.13 -6.01
N ALA A 25 24.24 -11.23 -5.54
CA ALA A 25 22.81 -11.51 -5.75
C ALA A 25 21.90 -10.46 -5.09
N TYR A 26 22.32 -9.89 -3.97
CA TYR A 26 21.63 -8.81 -3.28
C TYR A 26 21.55 -7.54 -4.13
N GLU A 27 22.70 -7.07 -4.65
CA GLU A 27 22.73 -5.89 -5.52
C GLU A 27 21.99 -6.16 -6.84
N ASP A 28 22.19 -7.33 -7.44
CA ASP A 28 21.52 -7.74 -8.67
C ASP A 28 19.99 -7.75 -8.53
N PHE A 29 19.47 -8.16 -7.36
CA PHE A 29 18.03 -8.19 -7.10
C PHE A 29 17.40 -6.80 -7.15
N PHE A 30 17.96 -5.83 -6.42
CA PHE A 30 17.41 -4.47 -6.42
C PHE A 30 17.67 -3.74 -7.74
N VAL A 31 18.80 -3.97 -8.40
CA VAL A 31 19.07 -3.46 -9.76
C VAL A 31 18.06 -4.02 -10.77
N ALA A 32 17.73 -5.31 -10.69
CA ALA A 32 16.73 -5.92 -11.57
C ALA A 32 15.34 -5.31 -11.35
N ILE A 33 14.95 -5.01 -10.10
CA ILE A 33 13.69 -4.31 -9.81
C ILE A 33 13.69 -2.91 -10.42
N LEU A 34 14.76 -2.13 -10.24
CA LEU A 34 14.87 -0.77 -10.78
C LEU A 34 14.89 -0.73 -12.31
N ARG A 35 15.33 -1.82 -12.96
CA ARG A 35 15.33 -1.99 -14.41
C ARG A 35 14.04 -2.61 -14.96
N ASP A 36 13.09 -2.94 -14.09
CA ASP A 36 11.87 -3.69 -14.43
C ASP A 36 12.17 -5.04 -15.14
N ASP A 37 13.23 -5.72 -14.70
CA ASP A 37 13.70 -6.98 -15.26
C ASP A 37 13.10 -8.18 -14.49
N GLY A 38 11.89 -8.57 -14.88
CA GLY A 38 11.19 -9.71 -14.28
C GLY A 38 11.88 -11.07 -14.51
N ASP A 39 12.65 -11.22 -15.59
CA ASP A 39 13.35 -12.47 -15.90
C ASP A 39 14.55 -12.67 -14.98
N ALA A 40 15.33 -11.62 -14.74
CA ALA A 40 16.43 -11.63 -13.78
C ALA A 40 15.92 -11.91 -12.35
N ILE A 41 14.83 -11.27 -11.94
CA ILE A 41 14.19 -11.55 -10.65
C ILE A 41 13.78 -13.02 -10.58
N THR A 42 13.08 -13.53 -11.58
CA THR A 42 12.65 -14.94 -11.62
C THR A 42 13.82 -15.90 -11.52
N ALA A 43 14.94 -15.60 -12.18
CA ALA A 43 16.15 -16.41 -12.11
C ALA A 43 16.79 -16.41 -10.69
N LEU A 44 16.83 -15.25 -10.03
CA LEU A 44 17.32 -15.13 -8.65
C LEU A 44 16.44 -15.91 -7.67
N LEU A 45 15.11 -15.79 -7.79
CA LEU A 45 14.17 -16.50 -6.93
C LEU A 45 14.25 -18.02 -7.12
N ARG A 46 14.41 -18.50 -8.36
CA ARG A 46 14.64 -19.94 -8.65
C ARG A 46 15.93 -20.48 -8.02
N ARG A 47 16.93 -19.63 -7.80
CA ARG A 47 18.19 -19.98 -7.10
C ARG A 47 18.07 -19.89 -5.58
N GLY A 48 16.89 -19.57 -5.05
CA GLY A 48 16.62 -19.50 -3.61
C GLY A 48 16.90 -18.14 -2.99
N PHE A 49 17.04 -17.07 -3.78
CA PHE A 49 17.09 -15.72 -3.22
C PHE A 49 15.75 -15.38 -2.54
N ASP A 50 15.80 -14.80 -1.34
CA ASP A 50 14.60 -14.44 -0.57
C ASP A 50 13.96 -13.16 -1.15
N PRO A 51 12.72 -13.23 -1.71
CA PRO A 51 12.04 -12.05 -2.25
C PRO A 51 11.69 -11.00 -1.18
N ASN A 52 11.75 -11.35 0.11
CA ASN A 52 11.42 -10.47 1.23
C ASN A 52 12.64 -9.72 1.78
N THR A 53 13.81 -9.90 1.14
CA THR A 53 15.04 -9.18 1.46
C THR A 53 14.78 -7.67 1.49
N ARG A 54 15.31 -7.01 2.52
CA ARG A 54 15.20 -5.57 2.69
C ARG A 54 16.47 -4.88 2.21
N ASP A 55 16.29 -3.73 1.56
CA ASP A 55 17.41 -2.83 1.26
C ASP A 55 17.92 -2.16 2.55
N PRO A 56 19.02 -1.37 2.54
CA PRO A 56 19.54 -0.74 3.75
C PRO A 56 18.60 0.35 4.32
N LYS A 57 17.63 0.81 3.52
CA LYS A 57 16.59 1.75 3.94
C LYS A 57 15.36 1.04 4.49
N GLY A 58 15.38 -0.30 4.58
CA GLY A 58 14.26 -1.11 5.06
C GLY A 58 13.14 -1.30 4.04
N GLN A 59 13.35 -0.98 2.76
CA GLN A 59 12.38 -1.20 1.69
C GLN A 59 12.40 -2.66 1.23
N VAL A 60 11.24 -3.17 0.84
CA VAL A 60 11.08 -4.55 0.31
C VAL A 60 10.85 -4.47 -1.19
N GLY A 61 11.40 -5.44 -1.94
CA GLY A 61 11.36 -5.42 -3.41
C GLY A 61 9.96 -5.18 -4.00
N LEU A 62 8.92 -5.77 -3.40
CA LEU A 62 7.54 -5.60 -3.84
C LEU A 62 7.05 -4.15 -3.75
N THR A 63 7.40 -3.44 -2.66
CA THR A 63 7.07 -2.02 -2.49
C THR A 63 7.88 -1.13 -3.43
N ILE A 64 9.16 -1.45 -3.66
CA ILE A 64 10.03 -0.71 -4.59
C ILE A 64 9.48 -0.81 -6.02
N ALA A 65 9.07 -2.00 -6.43
CA ALA A 65 8.51 -2.22 -7.76
C ALA A 65 7.26 -1.34 -7.98
N LEU A 66 6.35 -1.30 -7.01
CA LEU A 66 5.15 -0.46 -7.08
C LEU A 66 5.47 1.03 -7.05
N GLN A 67 6.42 1.46 -6.23
CA GLN A 67 6.83 2.87 -6.14
C GLN A 67 7.37 3.41 -7.48
N ASN A 68 8.10 2.58 -8.22
CA ASN A 68 8.74 2.91 -9.50
C ASN A 68 7.87 2.56 -10.73
N GLY A 69 6.71 1.92 -10.56
CA GLY A 69 5.88 1.45 -11.67
C GLY A 69 6.52 0.29 -12.46
N ALA A 70 7.40 -0.48 -11.82
CA ALA A 70 8.08 -1.63 -12.41
C ALA A 70 7.13 -2.85 -12.42
N ASN A 71 6.27 -2.90 -13.44
CA ASN A 71 5.19 -3.88 -13.53
C ASN A 71 5.68 -5.32 -13.76
N LYS A 72 6.74 -5.52 -14.54
CA LYS A 72 7.32 -6.85 -14.76
C LYS A 72 8.01 -7.36 -13.50
N ALA A 73 8.74 -6.50 -12.80
CA ALA A 73 9.35 -6.82 -11.53
C ALA A 73 8.29 -7.17 -10.48
N PHE A 74 7.23 -6.36 -10.37
CA PHE A 74 6.09 -6.65 -9.51
C PHE A 74 5.46 -8.01 -9.81
N ALA A 75 5.18 -8.30 -11.09
CA ALA A 75 4.60 -9.57 -11.50
C ALA A 75 5.51 -10.77 -11.19
N ALA A 76 6.82 -10.65 -11.43
CA ALA A 76 7.80 -11.69 -11.13
C ALA A 76 7.90 -11.98 -9.62
N LEU A 77 7.89 -10.94 -8.79
CA LEU A 77 7.88 -11.07 -7.33
C LEU A 77 6.59 -11.73 -6.85
N LEU A 78 5.44 -11.29 -7.36
CA LEU A 78 4.13 -11.81 -6.95
C LEU A 78 3.91 -13.27 -7.35
N ALA A 79 4.55 -13.73 -8.43
CA ALA A 79 4.54 -15.13 -8.85
C ALA A 79 5.27 -16.07 -7.87
N SER A 80 6.14 -15.54 -7.00
CA SER A 80 6.79 -16.33 -5.96
C SER A 80 5.81 -16.70 -4.86
N ARG A 81 5.76 -18.00 -4.51
CA ARG A 81 4.92 -18.45 -3.37
C ARG A 81 5.42 -17.93 -2.03
N THR A 82 6.71 -17.60 -1.92
CA THR A 82 7.35 -17.18 -0.66
C THR A 82 7.32 -15.66 -0.46
N VAL A 83 6.82 -14.88 -1.41
CA VAL A 83 6.70 -13.43 -1.22
C VAL A 83 5.62 -13.13 -0.18
N ASN A 84 5.95 -12.30 0.79
CA ASN A 84 5.03 -11.73 1.75
C ASN A 84 4.39 -10.47 1.13
N VAL A 85 3.10 -10.56 0.78
CA VAL A 85 2.34 -9.47 0.14
C VAL A 85 1.99 -8.33 1.11
N ASP A 86 2.17 -8.54 2.41
CA ASP A 86 1.96 -7.54 3.46
C ASP A 86 3.27 -6.96 4.00
N ALA A 87 4.42 -7.31 3.39
CA ALA A 87 5.73 -6.84 3.83
C ALA A 87 5.85 -5.31 3.68
N ARG A 88 5.83 -4.62 4.82
CA ARG A 88 5.79 -3.15 4.87
C ARG A 88 7.16 -2.54 4.66
N ASN A 89 7.20 -1.36 4.03
CA ASN A 89 8.42 -0.55 3.91
C ASN A 89 8.76 0.16 5.24
N ALA A 90 9.81 0.99 5.25
CA ALA A 90 10.24 1.73 6.43
C ALA A 90 9.26 2.84 6.88
N GLN A 91 8.26 3.16 6.08
CA GLN A 91 7.18 4.09 6.38
C GLN A 91 5.92 3.37 6.89
N ASP A 92 6.02 2.06 7.18
CA ASP A 92 4.91 1.20 7.61
C ASP A 92 3.77 1.10 6.56
N GLU A 93 4.12 1.27 5.28
CA GLU A 93 3.20 1.16 4.15
C GLU A 93 3.24 -0.26 3.58
N SER A 94 2.07 -0.87 3.41
CA SER A 94 1.92 -2.16 2.74
C SER A 94 2.01 -1.99 1.21
N PRO A 95 2.36 -3.05 0.46
CA PRO A 95 2.23 -3.07 -1.00
C PRO A 95 0.85 -2.62 -1.49
N LEU A 96 -0.23 -3.01 -0.81
CA LEU A 96 -1.59 -2.63 -1.18
C LEU A 96 -1.84 -1.12 -1.04
N MET A 97 -1.27 -0.46 -0.03
CA MET A 97 -1.33 1.01 0.11
C MET A 97 -0.59 1.71 -1.03
N ILE A 98 0.61 1.23 -1.37
CA ILE A 98 1.38 1.81 -2.48
C ILE A 98 0.64 1.63 -3.80
N ALA A 99 0.10 0.45 -4.07
CA ALA A 99 -0.69 0.20 -5.27
C ALA A 99 -1.94 1.10 -5.33
N ALA A 100 -2.62 1.29 -4.19
CA ALA A 100 -3.80 2.13 -4.08
C ALA A 100 -3.52 3.61 -4.39
N ILE A 101 -2.49 4.23 -3.79
CA ILE A 101 -2.14 5.64 -4.04
C ILE A 101 -1.58 5.88 -5.43
N LYS A 102 -0.96 4.87 -6.04
CA LYS A 102 -0.45 4.94 -7.41
C LYS A 102 -1.55 4.77 -8.45
N GLY A 103 -2.78 4.45 -8.06
CA GLY A 103 -3.88 4.18 -8.98
C GLY A 103 -3.67 2.90 -9.80
N ASN A 104 -2.84 1.96 -9.33
CA ASN A 104 -2.53 0.73 -10.07
C ASN A 104 -3.58 -0.35 -9.78
N VAL A 105 -4.67 -0.32 -10.56
CA VAL A 105 -5.82 -1.24 -10.42
C VAL A 105 -5.40 -2.71 -10.53
N ASP A 106 -4.51 -3.04 -11.47
CA ASP A 106 -4.09 -4.43 -11.70
C ASP A 106 -3.27 -4.97 -10.53
N ALA A 107 -2.37 -4.14 -9.97
CA ALA A 107 -1.63 -4.51 -8.77
C ALA A 107 -2.56 -4.69 -7.55
N VAL A 108 -3.56 -3.81 -7.37
CA VAL A 108 -4.56 -3.93 -6.30
C VAL A 108 -5.31 -5.26 -6.41
N LYS A 109 -5.82 -5.60 -7.60
CA LYS A 109 -6.51 -6.88 -7.85
C LYS A 109 -5.60 -8.07 -7.55
N ALA A 110 -4.35 -8.02 -7.99
CA ALA A 110 -3.41 -9.11 -7.83
C ALA A 110 -2.99 -9.31 -6.36
N LEU A 111 -2.86 -8.22 -5.58
CA LEU A 111 -2.58 -8.27 -4.15
C LEU A 111 -3.77 -8.80 -3.35
N ILE A 112 -4.99 -8.34 -3.64
CA ILE A 112 -6.22 -8.86 -3.02
C ILE A 112 -6.40 -10.35 -3.31
N ALA A 113 -6.14 -10.80 -4.54
CA ALA A 113 -6.16 -12.21 -4.91
C ALA A 113 -5.10 -13.06 -4.18
N ARG A 114 -4.09 -12.41 -3.58
CA ARG A 114 -3.07 -13.01 -2.72
C ARG A 114 -3.35 -12.79 -1.23
N GLU A 115 -4.59 -12.42 -0.90
CA GLU A 115 -5.07 -12.21 0.47
C GLU A 115 -4.34 -11.09 1.24
N ALA A 116 -3.85 -10.06 0.54
CA ALA A 116 -3.25 -8.89 1.19
C ALA A 116 -4.25 -8.20 2.13
N ASP A 117 -3.77 -7.71 3.27
CA ASP A 117 -4.59 -7.10 4.32
C ASP A 117 -5.18 -5.75 3.86
N VAL A 118 -6.47 -5.77 3.52
CA VAL A 118 -7.25 -4.58 3.13
C VAL A 118 -7.53 -3.63 4.31
N ASN A 119 -7.31 -4.07 5.56
CA ASN A 119 -7.74 -3.41 6.80
C ASN A 119 -6.59 -3.11 7.77
N LYS A 120 -5.36 -2.94 7.25
CA LYS A 120 -4.19 -2.60 8.07
C LYS A 120 -4.48 -1.49 9.07
N THR A 121 -4.17 -1.75 10.35
CA THR A 121 -4.46 -0.87 11.49
C THR A 121 -3.84 0.52 11.35
N GLY A 122 -4.63 1.57 11.59
CA GLY A 122 -4.21 2.96 11.43
C GLY A 122 -4.48 3.43 10.00
N TRP A 123 -3.43 3.82 9.26
CA TRP A 123 -3.59 4.20 7.86
C TRP A 123 -3.83 2.95 6.99
N ALA A 124 -5.10 2.68 6.67
CA ALA A 124 -5.53 1.58 5.80
C ALA A 124 -5.42 1.93 4.30
N PRO A 125 -5.33 0.93 3.39
CA PRO A 125 -5.32 1.14 1.94
C PRO A 125 -6.43 2.05 1.41
N LEU A 126 -7.62 2.00 2.02
CA LEU A 126 -8.75 2.85 1.61
C LEU A 126 -8.48 4.35 1.81
N HIS A 127 -7.68 4.75 2.82
CA HIS A 127 -7.25 6.15 2.98
C HIS A 127 -6.40 6.63 1.81
N TYR A 128 -5.48 5.77 1.36
CA TYR A 128 -4.57 6.05 0.26
C TYR A 128 -5.35 6.15 -1.05
N ALA A 129 -6.24 5.18 -1.33
CA ALA A 129 -7.13 5.22 -2.50
C ALA A 129 -8.00 6.49 -2.52
N ALA A 130 -8.56 6.87 -1.37
CA ALA A 130 -9.42 8.05 -1.23
C ALA A 130 -8.66 9.38 -1.41
N SER A 131 -7.34 9.41 -1.16
CA SER A 131 -6.54 10.65 -1.19
C SER A 131 -6.10 11.10 -2.59
N ALA A 132 -6.54 10.43 -3.65
CA ALA A 132 -6.17 10.76 -5.01
C ALA A 132 -7.39 10.83 -5.94
N GLY A 133 -7.23 11.55 -7.05
CA GLY A 133 -8.37 12.04 -7.83
C GLY A 133 -8.53 11.48 -9.24
N SER A 134 -7.82 10.40 -9.60
CA SER A 134 -7.97 9.82 -10.95
C SER A 134 -9.13 8.82 -11.02
N PRO A 135 -9.70 8.55 -12.21
CA PRO A 135 -10.77 7.56 -12.37
C PRO A 135 -10.41 6.16 -11.85
N GLN A 136 -9.13 5.78 -11.89
CA GLN A 136 -8.64 4.52 -11.34
C GLN A 136 -8.85 4.43 -9.83
N HIS A 137 -8.79 5.54 -9.11
CA HIS A 137 -8.98 5.55 -7.65
C HIS A 137 -10.41 5.23 -7.25
N ALA A 138 -11.40 5.66 -8.03
CA ALA A 138 -12.79 5.24 -7.81
C ALA A 138 -12.95 3.71 -7.95
N VAL A 139 -12.33 3.11 -8.98
CA VAL A 139 -12.31 1.65 -9.16
C VAL A 139 -11.62 0.95 -7.99
N ILE A 140 -10.51 1.49 -7.50
CA ILE A 140 -9.79 0.91 -6.35
C ILE A 140 -10.60 1.03 -5.05
N ILE A 141 -11.28 2.15 -4.82
CA ILE A 141 -12.20 2.32 -3.68
C ILE A 141 -13.27 1.22 -3.72
N SER A 142 -13.94 1.03 -4.87
CA SER A 142 -14.94 -0.04 -5.02
C SER A 142 -14.34 -1.42 -4.76
N LEU A 143 -13.19 -1.75 -5.35
CA LEU A 143 -12.52 -3.04 -5.14
C LEU A 143 -12.18 -3.29 -3.66
N LEU A 144 -11.69 -2.28 -2.95
CA LEU A 144 -11.38 -2.41 -1.53
C LEU A 144 -12.65 -2.64 -0.70
N LEU A 145 -13.72 -1.89 -0.97
CA LEU A 145 -15.00 -2.04 -0.25
C LEU A 145 -15.68 -3.38 -0.53
N GLU A 146 -15.66 -3.85 -1.78
CA GLU A 146 -16.13 -5.18 -2.19
C GLU A 146 -15.39 -6.30 -1.46
N ASN A 147 -14.12 -6.06 -1.09
CA ASN A 147 -13.29 -7.00 -0.33
C ASN A 147 -13.25 -6.67 1.17
N HIS A 148 -14.31 -6.05 1.69
CA HIS A 148 -14.54 -5.82 3.12
C HIS A 148 -13.56 -4.84 3.79
N ALA A 149 -13.03 -3.87 3.05
CA ALA A 149 -12.36 -2.73 3.66
C ALA A 149 -13.33 -1.94 4.55
N TYR A 150 -12.89 -1.54 5.74
CA TYR A 150 -13.70 -0.73 6.64
C TYR A 150 -13.86 0.68 6.09
N ILE A 151 -15.09 1.01 5.66
CA ILE A 151 -15.40 2.30 5.02
C ILE A 151 -15.07 3.51 5.90
N ASP A 152 -15.25 3.37 7.21
CA ASP A 152 -14.95 4.37 8.23
C ASP A 152 -13.68 4.02 9.03
N ALA A 153 -12.71 3.32 8.40
CA ALA A 153 -11.42 3.04 9.02
C ALA A 153 -10.82 4.31 9.63
N THR A 154 -10.31 4.23 10.85
CA THR A 154 -9.73 5.38 11.54
C THR A 154 -8.21 5.30 11.54
N SER A 155 -7.56 6.32 11.00
CA SER A 155 -6.12 6.50 11.20
C SER A 155 -5.80 6.88 12.66
N PRO A 156 -4.52 6.92 13.08
CA PRO A 156 -4.15 7.22 14.47
C PRO A 156 -4.66 8.57 15.01
N ASN A 157 -4.95 9.55 14.13
CA ASN A 157 -5.52 10.85 14.51
C ASN A 157 -7.05 10.91 14.34
N GLY A 158 -7.69 9.78 14.02
CA GLY A 158 -9.13 9.68 13.78
C GLY A 158 -9.57 10.17 12.40
N THR A 159 -8.65 10.45 11.46
CA THR A 159 -9.00 10.75 10.08
C THR A 159 -9.59 9.51 9.41
N THR A 160 -10.70 9.68 8.68
CA THR A 160 -11.36 8.62 7.89
C THR A 160 -11.03 8.74 6.39
N PRO A 161 -11.28 7.70 5.57
CA PRO A 161 -11.13 7.80 4.11
C PRO A 161 -11.96 8.93 3.49
N LEU A 162 -13.19 9.17 3.98
CA LEU A 162 -14.02 10.28 3.49
C LEU A 162 -13.38 11.64 3.77
N MET A 163 -12.70 11.82 4.91
CA MET A 163 -11.93 13.04 5.19
C MET A 163 -10.73 13.18 4.24
N MET A 164 -10.05 12.09 3.88
CA MET A 164 -8.96 12.10 2.88
C MET A 164 -9.49 12.46 1.49
N ALA A 165 -10.63 11.90 1.07
CA ALA A 165 -11.28 12.25 -0.20
C ALA A 165 -11.71 13.71 -0.26
N ALA A 166 -12.26 14.23 0.85
CA ALA A 166 -12.68 15.61 0.97
C ALA A 166 -11.51 16.61 0.83
N HIS A 167 -10.34 16.23 1.36
CA HIS A 167 -9.15 17.09 1.34
C HIS A 167 -8.36 16.93 0.03
N TYR A 168 -7.99 15.70 -0.34
CA TYR A 168 -7.04 15.42 -1.43
C TYR A 168 -7.66 14.73 -2.66
N GLY A 169 -8.73 13.93 -2.48
CA GLY A 169 -9.31 13.07 -3.52
C GLY A 169 -10.10 13.79 -4.61
N SER A 170 -10.97 13.11 -5.36
CA SER A 170 -11.90 13.76 -6.29
C SER A 170 -13.32 13.89 -5.71
N ILE A 171 -14.17 14.63 -6.41
CA ILE A 171 -15.60 14.72 -6.06
C ILE A 171 -16.28 13.36 -6.24
N GLU A 172 -15.85 12.59 -7.23
CA GLU A 172 -16.33 11.23 -7.49
C GLU A 172 -15.97 10.29 -6.35
N ALA A 173 -14.75 10.39 -5.80
CA ALA A 173 -14.35 9.60 -4.63
C ALA A 173 -15.19 9.96 -3.39
N VAL A 174 -15.47 11.25 -3.17
CA VAL A 174 -16.37 11.70 -2.10
C VAL A 174 -17.77 11.14 -2.30
N GLN A 175 -18.32 11.26 -3.51
CA GLN A 175 -19.66 10.79 -3.84
C GLN A 175 -19.76 9.27 -3.66
N LEU A 176 -18.80 8.52 -4.18
CA LEU A 176 -18.73 7.06 -4.06
C LEU A 176 -18.72 6.62 -2.58
N LEU A 177 -17.84 7.18 -1.76
CA LEU A 177 -17.78 6.83 -0.33
C LEU A 177 -19.10 7.16 0.39
N LEU A 178 -19.76 8.27 0.06
CA LEU A 178 -21.06 8.62 0.64
C LEU A 178 -22.17 7.65 0.20
N ASP A 179 -22.17 7.24 -1.06
CA ASP A 179 -23.15 6.30 -1.63
C ASP A 179 -22.98 4.89 -1.05
N GLU A 180 -21.73 4.48 -0.79
CA GLU A 180 -21.39 3.23 -0.10
C GLU A 180 -21.59 3.29 1.43
N GLY A 181 -22.02 4.43 1.95
CA GLY A 181 -22.50 4.56 3.32
C GLY A 181 -21.50 5.10 4.35
N ALA A 182 -20.37 5.68 3.93
CA ALA A 182 -19.43 6.36 4.84
C ALA A 182 -20.16 7.37 5.73
N ASP A 183 -19.82 7.46 7.01
CA ASP A 183 -20.46 8.39 7.93
C ASP A 183 -19.84 9.80 7.84
N PRO A 184 -20.54 10.79 7.25
CA PRO A 184 -20.00 12.14 7.10
C PRO A 184 -19.98 12.94 8.42
N THR A 185 -20.54 12.40 9.50
CA THR A 185 -20.64 13.06 10.81
C THR A 185 -19.47 12.75 11.74
N LEU A 186 -18.65 11.74 11.39
CA LEU A 186 -17.47 11.38 12.16
C LEU A 186 -16.50 12.56 12.27
N LYS A 187 -15.86 12.64 13.43
CA LYS A 187 -14.90 13.69 13.77
C LYS A 187 -13.56 13.06 14.10
N ASN A 188 -12.50 13.64 13.57
CA ASN A 188 -11.16 13.28 13.99
C ASN A 188 -10.84 13.85 15.38
N GLN A 189 -9.63 13.63 15.88
CA GLN A 189 -9.21 14.11 17.20
C GLN A 189 -9.20 15.65 17.35
N LEU A 190 -9.24 16.40 16.24
CA LEU A 190 -9.37 17.85 16.24
C LEU A 190 -10.83 18.32 16.21
N GLY A 191 -11.79 17.40 16.27
CA GLY A 191 -13.23 17.70 16.20
C GLY A 191 -13.73 18.02 14.78
N LEU A 192 -12.94 17.74 13.74
CA LEU A 192 -13.22 18.11 12.36
C LEU A 192 -13.87 16.96 11.60
N THR A 193 -14.91 17.30 10.83
CA THR A 193 -15.63 16.42 9.90
C THR A 193 -15.02 16.46 8.50
N ALA A 194 -15.44 15.56 7.62
CA ALA A 194 -15.03 15.60 6.22
C ALA A 194 -15.39 16.92 5.51
N ALA A 195 -16.51 17.55 5.88
CA ALA A 195 -16.88 18.87 5.35
C ALA A 195 -15.85 19.95 5.75
N ASP A 196 -15.37 19.92 7.00
CA ASP A 196 -14.35 20.86 7.49
C ASP A 196 -13.02 20.69 6.74
N PHE A 197 -12.65 19.44 6.42
CA PHE A 197 -11.46 19.15 5.61
C PHE A 197 -11.58 19.74 4.20
N ALA A 198 -12.73 19.59 3.54
CA ALA A 198 -12.97 20.18 2.21
C ALA A 198 -12.95 21.71 2.24
N LEU A 199 -13.58 22.34 3.24
CA LEU A 199 -13.62 23.80 3.38
C LEU A 199 -12.23 24.41 3.60
N ARG A 200 -11.35 23.74 4.37
CA ARG A 200 -9.97 24.20 4.63
C ARG A 200 -9.12 24.34 3.37
N VAL A 201 -9.42 23.57 2.33
CA VAL A 201 -8.73 23.61 1.03
C VAL A 201 -9.62 24.19 -0.07
N SER A 202 -10.67 24.92 0.30
CA SER A 202 -11.58 25.62 -0.62
C SER A 202 -12.27 24.70 -1.65
N ARG A 203 -12.53 23.44 -1.30
CA ARG A 203 -13.25 22.48 -2.14
C ARG A 203 -14.75 22.53 -1.85
N THR A 204 -15.37 23.62 -2.26
CA THR A 204 -16.76 23.96 -1.93
C THR A 204 -17.75 22.89 -2.40
N GLU A 205 -17.61 22.36 -3.60
CA GLU A 205 -18.52 21.33 -4.12
C GLU A 205 -18.48 20.03 -3.29
N SER A 206 -17.29 19.55 -2.93
CA SER A 206 -17.14 18.41 -2.01
C SER A 206 -17.77 18.70 -0.65
N ALA A 207 -17.54 19.90 -0.10
CA ALA A 207 -18.12 20.32 1.17
C ALA A 207 -19.66 20.36 1.13
N GLU A 208 -20.24 20.86 0.05
CA GLU A 208 -21.69 20.92 -0.17
C GLU A 208 -22.32 19.53 -0.26
N LYS A 209 -21.69 18.60 -1.01
CA LYS A 209 -22.12 17.21 -1.09
C LYS A 209 -22.12 16.52 0.26
N ILE A 210 -21.03 16.67 1.03
CA ILE A 210 -20.91 16.10 2.37
C ILE A 210 -21.96 16.73 3.31
N ALA A 211 -22.11 18.05 3.30
CA ALA A 211 -23.11 18.73 4.10
C ALA A 211 -24.54 18.31 3.74
N ALA A 212 -24.82 18.07 2.46
CA ALA A 212 -26.10 17.52 2.01
C ALA A 212 -26.33 16.10 2.54
N ALA A 213 -25.31 15.24 2.54
CA ALA A 213 -25.39 13.90 3.12
C ALA A 213 -25.65 13.94 4.64
N ILE A 214 -25.01 14.85 5.37
CA ILE A 214 -25.28 15.07 6.81
C ILE A 214 -26.75 15.45 7.04
N ARG A 215 -27.28 16.40 6.27
CA ARG A 215 -28.69 16.84 6.38
C ARG A 215 -29.66 15.69 6.10
N ARG A 216 -29.39 14.86 5.09
CA ARG A 216 -30.23 13.70 4.74
C ARG A 216 -30.29 12.67 5.87
N ARG A 217 -29.19 12.47 6.62
CA ARG A 217 -29.15 11.57 7.79
C ARG A 217 -29.82 12.17 9.03
N GLN A 218 -30.04 13.48 9.10
CA GLN A 218 -30.66 14.18 10.24
C GLN A 218 -31.92 14.96 9.83
N PRO A 219 -32.99 14.30 9.31
CA PRO A 219 -34.15 15.02 8.77
C PRO A 219 -34.95 15.85 9.80
N ASN A 220 -34.73 15.65 11.12
CA ASN A 220 -35.55 16.23 12.19
C ASN A 220 -34.80 17.12 13.20
N ARG A 221 -33.60 17.63 12.91
CA ARG A 221 -32.97 18.62 13.79
C ARG A 221 -33.72 19.97 13.71
N GLY A 222 -34.65 20.20 14.65
CA GLY A 222 -35.38 21.47 14.78
C GLY A 222 -36.90 21.38 14.83
N LYS A 223 -37.49 20.18 14.83
CA LYS A 223 -38.92 20.00 15.16
C LYS A 223 -39.02 19.51 16.60
N TRP A 224 -39.11 20.45 17.54
CA TRP A 224 -39.65 20.21 18.88
C TRP A 224 -41.10 20.68 18.89
#